data_AF-A0A938UJV7-F1
#
_entry.id   AF-A0A938UJV7-F1
#
_cell.length_a   1.000
_cell.length_b   1.000
_cell.length_c   1.000
_cell.angle_alpha   90.00
_cell.angle_beta   90.00
_cell.angle_gamma   90.00
#
_symmetry.space_group_name_H-M   'P 1'
#
loop_
_entity.id
_entity.type
_entity.pdbx_description
1 polymer ?
#
loop_
_entity_poly.entity_id
_entity_poly.type
_entity_poly.pdbx_seq_one_letter_code
_entity_poly.pdbx_strand_id
1 'polypeptide(L)'
;MLLAAGAALAVAANCAKPEPAAPKPSPAAVFAGDPAAVKRGKSLFIGMCGAYCHSLRGGARGDIPDLFDCAWKNGGSDEEIFRSISQGVPGTRMDPFSGVLPDGDTDIWKLVAFLRANSSCAKL
;
A
#
# COMPACT_ATOMS: atom_id res chain seq x y z
N MET A 1 -42.33 44.86 41.51
CA MET A 1 -41.03 44.52 40.89
C MET A 1 -40.33 43.51 41.77
N LEU A 2 -40.23 42.24 41.34
CA LEU A 2 -39.23 41.25 41.75
C LEU A 2 -39.45 40.02 40.86
N LEU A 3 -38.57 39.87 39.86
CA LEU A 3 -38.56 38.74 38.93
C LEU A 3 -37.92 37.52 39.62
N ALA A 4 -38.61 36.39 39.62
CA ALA A 4 -38.00 35.09 39.92
C ALA A 4 -37.35 34.54 38.63
N ALA A 5 -36.03 34.34 38.66
CA ALA A 5 -35.29 33.73 37.58
C ALA A 5 -35.48 32.21 37.60
N GLY A 6 -36.15 31.66 36.59
CA GLY A 6 -36.19 30.22 36.34
C GLY A 6 -34.91 29.77 35.63
N ALA A 7 -34.15 28.86 36.25
CA ALA A 7 -33.02 28.21 35.61
C ALA A 7 -33.52 27.08 34.69
N ALA A 8 -33.45 27.29 33.38
CA ALA A 8 -33.65 26.23 32.40
C ALA A 8 -32.34 25.42 32.28
N LEU A 9 -32.36 24.16 32.73
CA LEU A 9 -31.26 23.21 32.52
C LEU A 9 -31.33 22.71 31.07
N ALA A 10 -30.48 23.24 30.20
CA ALA A 10 -30.35 22.74 28.83
C ALA A 10 -29.62 21.39 28.83
N VAL A 11 -30.32 20.32 28.45
CA VAL A 11 -29.71 19.02 28.13
C VAL A 11 -29.04 19.17 26.76
N ALA A 12 -27.72 19.28 26.73
CA ALA A 12 -26.96 19.26 25.49
C ALA A 12 -27.00 17.84 24.89
N ALA A 13 -27.77 17.68 23.81
CA ALA A 13 -27.67 16.51 22.94
C ALA A 13 -26.29 16.52 22.28
N ASN A 14 -25.40 15.65 22.74
CA ASN A 14 -24.09 15.46 22.15
C ASN A 14 -24.27 14.75 20.80
N CYS A 15 -24.24 15.52 19.71
CA CYS A 15 -24.09 14.99 18.35
C CYS A 15 -22.70 14.37 18.23
N ALA A 16 -22.54 13.12 18.66
CA ALA A 16 -21.37 12.32 18.29
C ALA A 16 -21.40 12.13 16.77
N LYS A 17 -20.47 12.79 16.07
CA LYS A 17 -20.22 12.60 14.64
C LYS A 17 -19.83 11.12 14.44
N PRO A 18 -20.36 10.40 13.45
CA PRO A 18 -19.91 9.04 13.17
C PRO A 18 -18.43 9.09 12.83
N GLU A 19 -17.62 8.38 13.61
CA GLU A 19 -16.20 8.22 13.35
C GLU A 19 -16.03 7.48 12.02
N PRO A 20 -15.14 7.93 11.11
CA PRO A 20 -14.92 7.24 9.85
C PRO A 20 -14.52 5.79 10.13
N ALA A 21 -15.25 4.83 9.58
CA ALA A 21 -14.87 3.43 9.63
C ALA A 21 -13.43 3.29 9.11
N ALA A 22 -12.60 2.54 9.86
CA ALA A 22 -11.23 2.26 9.46
C ALA A 22 -11.19 1.77 7.99
N PRO A 23 -10.18 2.18 7.20
CA PRO A 23 -10.09 1.77 5.81
C PRO A 23 -10.02 0.25 5.71
N LYS A 24 -10.73 -0.32 4.73
CA LYS A 24 -10.68 -1.76 4.48
C LYS A 24 -9.25 -2.16 4.11
N PRO A 25 -8.74 -3.32 4.58
CA PRO A 25 -7.42 -3.78 4.20
C PRO A 25 -7.34 -4.01 2.69
N SER A 26 -6.20 -3.64 2.10
CA SER A 26 -5.90 -3.88 0.70
C SER A 26 -5.86 -5.40 0.40
N PRO A 27 -5.99 -5.83 -0.86
CA PRO A 27 -5.72 -7.21 -1.23
C PRO A 27 -4.30 -7.67 -0.87
N ALA A 28 -3.31 -6.77 -0.93
CA ALA A 28 -1.93 -7.09 -0.52
C ALA A 28 -1.87 -7.49 0.97
N ALA A 29 -2.62 -6.81 1.84
CA ALA A 29 -2.67 -7.13 3.26
C ALA A 29 -3.24 -8.53 3.51
N VAL A 30 -4.22 -8.98 2.71
CA VAL A 30 -4.73 -10.35 2.77
C VAL A 30 -3.67 -11.36 2.34
N PHE A 31 -3.01 -11.12 1.20
CA PHE A 31 -1.95 -12.01 0.70
C PHE A 31 -0.70 -12.03 1.58
N ALA A 32 -0.41 -10.98 2.33
CA ALA A 32 0.69 -10.95 3.29
C ALA A 32 0.51 -11.99 4.41
N GLY A 33 -0.73 -12.39 4.72
CA GLY A 33 -1.05 -13.48 5.64
C GLY A 33 -0.90 -14.89 5.05
N ASP A 34 -0.67 -15.02 3.74
CA ASP A 34 -0.52 -16.30 3.04
C ASP A 34 0.95 -16.50 2.58
N PRO A 35 1.70 -17.42 3.21
CA PRO A 35 3.07 -17.72 2.82
C PRO A 35 3.23 -18.15 1.35
N ALA A 36 2.23 -18.83 0.77
CA ALA A 36 2.27 -19.24 -0.63
C ALA A 36 2.14 -18.04 -1.57
N ALA A 37 1.26 -17.09 -1.24
CA ALA A 37 1.11 -15.84 -1.97
C ALA A 37 2.39 -14.98 -1.92
N VAL A 38 3.00 -14.82 -0.74
CA VAL A 38 4.28 -14.10 -0.59
C VAL A 38 5.40 -14.79 -1.37
N LYS A 39 5.47 -16.13 -1.33
CA LYS A 39 6.44 -16.91 -2.12
C LYS A 39 6.25 -16.72 -3.62
N ARG A 40 5.00 -16.69 -4.10
CA ARG A 40 4.68 -16.38 -5.51
C ARG A 40 5.14 -14.97 -5.88
N GLY A 41 4.84 -13.97 -5.05
CA GLY A 41 5.32 -12.60 -5.24
C GLY A 41 6.84 -12.52 -5.34
N LYS A 42 7.58 -13.22 -4.47
CA LYS A 42 9.04 -13.31 -4.54
C LYS A 42 9.54 -13.90 -5.86
N SER A 43 8.96 -15.00 -6.32
CA SER A 43 9.37 -15.65 -7.59
C SER A 43 9.15 -14.73 -8.79
N LEU A 44 8.01 -14.05 -8.84
CA LEU A 44 7.71 -13.04 -9.85
C LEU A 44 8.71 -11.88 -9.79
N PHE A 45 8.98 -11.38 -8.59
CA PHE A 45 9.94 -10.29 -8.40
C PHE A 45 11.31 -10.69 -8.95
N ILE A 46 11.82 -11.87 -8.60
CA ILE A 46 13.12 -12.35 -9.09
C ILE A 46 13.14 -12.40 -10.63
N GLY A 47 12.10 -12.99 -11.25
CA GLY A 47 12.08 -13.20 -12.70
C GLY A 47 11.80 -11.94 -13.53
N MET A 48 10.99 -11.02 -13.02
CA MET A 48 10.45 -9.90 -13.81
C MET A 48 10.98 -8.53 -13.40
N CYS A 49 11.37 -8.34 -12.15
CA CYS A 49 11.83 -7.05 -11.63
C CYS A 49 13.32 -7.10 -11.31
N GLY A 50 13.73 -8.14 -10.58
CA GLY A 50 15.04 -8.35 -10.02
C GLY A 50 16.09 -8.76 -11.04
N ALA A 51 15.70 -9.60 -11.99
CA ALA A 51 16.55 -10.03 -13.09
C ALA A 51 17.01 -8.87 -13.98
N TYR A 52 16.25 -7.76 -14.00
CA TYR A 52 16.48 -6.65 -14.92
C TYR A 52 16.95 -5.38 -14.21
N CYS A 53 16.24 -4.94 -13.18
CA CYS A 53 16.39 -3.58 -12.67
C CYS A 53 16.56 -3.51 -11.14
N HIS A 54 15.61 -4.03 -10.38
CA HIS A 54 15.59 -3.85 -8.92
C HIS A 54 16.48 -4.86 -8.19
N SER A 55 17.01 -4.51 -7.02
CA SER A 55 17.83 -5.43 -6.23
C SER A 55 16.98 -6.16 -5.21
N LEU A 56 17.05 -7.50 -5.16
CA LEU A 56 16.45 -8.28 -4.08
C LEU A 56 17.15 -8.04 -2.71
N ARG A 57 18.40 -7.58 -2.74
CA ARG A 57 19.20 -7.30 -1.54
C ARG A 57 19.01 -5.87 -1.02
N GLY A 58 18.14 -5.09 -1.66
CA GLY A 58 18.07 -3.64 -1.48
C GLY A 58 19.23 -2.91 -2.15
N GLY A 59 19.27 -1.60 -1.93
CA GLY A 59 20.15 -0.63 -2.55
C GLY A 59 19.62 -0.07 -3.86
N ALA A 60 19.61 1.26 -3.97
CA ALA A 60 19.35 1.96 -5.23
C ALA A 60 20.54 1.81 -6.19
N ARG A 61 20.27 1.85 -7.50
CA ARG A 61 21.28 1.80 -8.57
C ARG A 61 20.98 2.83 -9.65
N GLY A 62 21.71 3.94 -9.65
CA GLY A 62 21.46 5.04 -10.58
C GLY A 62 20.03 5.60 -10.40
N ASP A 63 19.24 5.55 -11.47
CA ASP A 63 17.82 5.95 -11.49
C ASP A 63 16.88 4.91 -10.87
N ILE A 64 17.35 3.68 -10.62
CA ILE A 64 16.54 2.58 -10.09
C ILE A 64 16.46 2.67 -8.56
N PRO A 65 15.26 2.85 -7.98
CA PRO A 65 15.09 2.94 -6.53
C PRO A 65 15.30 1.58 -5.83
N ASP A 66 15.70 1.66 -4.56
CA ASP A 66 15.49 0.57 -3.62
C ASP A 66 13.98 0.47 -3.32
N LEU A 67 13.45 -0.75 -3.34
CA LEU A 67 12.03 -1.00 -3.09
C LEU A 67 11.76 -1.48 -1.65
N PHE A 68 12.80 -1.56 -0.82
CA PHE A 68 12.73 -2.07 0.55
C PHE A 68 13.15 -1.01 1.61
N ASP A 69 13.53 0.20 1.19
CA ASP A 69 14.05 1.30 2.03
C ASP A 69 12.98 2.31 2.50
N CYS A 70 11.73 2.13 2.06
CA CYS A 70 10.57 2.96 2.41
C CYS A 70 10.53 4.37 1.81
N ALA A 71 11.46 4.74 0.95
CA ALA A 71 11.50 6.09 0.37
C ALA A 71 10.38 6.34 -0.67
N TRP A 72 9.78 5.28 -1.22
CA TRP A 72 8.62 5.25 -2.14
C TRP A 72 8.39 6.54 -2.96
N LYS A 73 9.10 6.69 -4.09
CA LYS A 73 9.08 7.91 -4.91
C LYS A 73 7.74 8.23 -5.59
N ASN A 74 6.84 7.25 -5.75
CA ASN A 74 5.58 7.37 -6.51
C ASN A 74 4.34 7.15 -5.63
N GLY A 75 4.45 7.40 -4.33
CA GLY A 75 3.42 7.04 -3.35
C GLY A 75 3.71 5.68 -2.72
N GLY A 76 3.32 5.54 -1.45
CA GLY A 76 3.74 4.47 -0.56
C GLY A 76 2.61 3.64 0.01
N SER A 77 1.35 3.87 -0.39
CA SER A 77 0.22 2.98 -0.08
C SER A 77 0.21 1.74 -1.00
N ASP A 78 -0.51 0.69 -0.61
CA ASP A 78 -0.56 -0.56 -1.39
C ASP A 78 -1.14 -0.34 -2.78
N GLU A 79 -2.16 0.51 -2.88
CA GLU A 79 -2.82 0.91 -4.13
C GLU A 79 -1.88 1.71 -5.04
N GLU A 80 -1.03 2.57 -4.48
CA GLU A 80 -0.06 3.36 -5.25
C GLU A 80 1.09 2.50 -5.77
N ILE A 81 1.56 1.55 -4.97
CA ILE A 81 2.57 0.57 -5.41
C ILE A 81 1.96 -0.32 -6.50
N PHE A 82 0.73 -0.82 -6.29
CA PHE A 82 0.00 -1.58 -7.30
C PHE A 82 -0.15 -0.80 -8.61
N ARG A 83 -0.53 0.49 -8.53
CA ARG A 83 -0.65 1.36 -9.70
C ARG A 83 0.69 1.52 -10.43
N SER A 84 1.77 1.74 -9.69
CA SER A 84 3.12 1.88 -10.26
C SER A 84 3.58 0.61 -10.99
N ILE A 85 3.23 -0.57 -10.50
CA ILE A 85 3.57 -1.85 -11.15
C ILE A 85 2.63 -2.10 -12.35
N SER A 86 1.33 -1.90 -12.18
CA SER A 86 0.33 -2.18 -13.23
C SER A 86 0.45 -1.23 -14.42
N GLN A 87 0.67 0.06 -14.17
CA GLN A 87 0.69 1.11 -15.20
C GLN A 87 2.10 1.56 -15.58
N GLY A 88 3.13 1.04 -14.90
CA GLY A 88 4.49 1.54 -15.04
C GLY A 88 4.63 2.95 -14.44
N VAL A 89 5.80 3.56 -14.69
CA VAL A 89 6.08 4.94 -14.24
C VAL A 89 6.43 5.79 -15.46
N PRO A 90 5.55 6.73 -15.88
CA PRO A 90 5.77 7.57 -17.05
C PRO A 90 7.11 8.32 -17.01
N GLY A 91 7.79 8.39 -18.15
CA GLY A 91 9.09 9.07 -18.27
C GLY A 91 10.27 8.28 -17.70
N THR A 92 10.08 7.00 -17.34
CA THR A 92 11.13 6.12 -16.85
C THR A 92 11.18 4.82 -17.66
N ARG A 93 12.10 3.91 -17.31
CA ARG A 93 12.21 2.56 -17.88
C ARG A 93 11.33 1.52 -17.18
N MET A 94 10.49 1.93 -16.22
CA MET A 94 9.58 1.03 -15.53
C MET A 94 8.29 0.88 -16.35
N ASP A 95 8.26 -0.14 -17.20
CA ASP A 95 7.11 -0.47 -18.05
C ASP A 95 5.91 -1.00 -17.26
N PRO A 96 4.68 -0.91 -17.80
CA PRO A 96 3.48 -1.51 -17.22
C PRO A 96 3.52 -3.04 -17.23
N PHE A 97 3.05 -3.67 -16.14
CA PHE A 97 2.95 -5.13 -16.02
C PHE A 97 1.51 -5.66 -16.04
N SER A 98 0.49 -4.80 -16.15
CA SER A 98 -0.90 -5.26 -16.29
C SER A 98 -1.07 -6.08 -17.58
N GLY A 99 -1.74 -7.23 -17.47
CA GLY A 99 -1.94 -8.17 -18.59
C GLY A 99 -0.70 -8.98 -19.01
N VAL A 100 0.47 -8.76 -18.39
CA VAL A 100 1.72 -9.46 -18.73
C VAL A 100 1.98 -10.63 -17.77
N LEU A 101 1.57 -10.50 -16.50
CA LEU A 101 1.78 -11.54 -15.49
C LEU A 101 0.78 -12.70 -15.63
N PRO A 102 1.18 -13.95 -15.33
CA PRO A 102 0.32 -15.13 -15.57
C PRO A 102 -1.06 -15.07 -14.89
N ASP A 103 -1.13 -14.62 -13.63
CA ASP A 103 -2.41 -14.45 -12.92
C ASP A 103 -2.91 -12.99 -12.93
N GLY A 104 -2.42 -12.17 -13.87
CA GLY A 104 -2.78 -10.76 -14.02
C GLY A 104 -2.60 -9.95 -12.73
N ASP A 105 -3.59 -9.11 -12.41
CA ASP A 105 -3.56 -8.20 -11.26
C ASP A 105 -3.42 -8.95 -9.92
N THR A 106 -3.87 -10.20 -9.84
CA THR A 106 -3.68 -11.03 -8.65
C THR A 106 -2.19 -11.24 -8.36
N ASP A 107 -1.38 -11.46 -9.40
CA ASP A 107 0.06 -11.58 -9.26
C ASP A 107 0.73 -10.23 -8.93
N ILE A 108 0.18 -9.11 -9.38
CA ILE A 108 0.62 -7.77 -8.96
C ILE A 108 0.37 -7.56 -7.46
N TRP A 109 -0.80 -7.94 -6.95
CA TRP A 109 -1.07 -7.84 -5.52
C TRP A 109 -0.16 -8.73 -4.67
N LYS A 110 0.20 -9.92 -5.16
CA LYS A 110 1.20 -10.79 -4.52
C LYS A 110 2.59 -10.15 -4.54
N LEU A 111 2.96 -9.43 -5.61
CA LEU A 111 4.19 -8.63 -5.64
C LEU A 111 4.17 -7.54 -4.57
N VAL A 112 3.07 -6.79 -4.42
CA VAL A 112 2.94 -5.77 -3.36
C VAL A 112 3.07 -6.42 -1.98
N ALA A 113 2.38 -7.54 -1.74
CA ALA A 113 2.48 -8.28 -0.48
C ALA A 113 3.92 -8.72 -0.17
N PHE A 114 4.64 -9.21 -1.18
CA PHE A 114 6.06 -9.55 -1.05
C PHE A 114 6.92 -8.33 -0.73
N LEU A 115 6.74 -7.21 -1.44
CA LEU A 115 7.47 -5.97 -1.16
C LEU A 115 7.26 -5.53 0.29
N ARG A 116 6.02 -5.55 0.79
CA ARG A 116 5.70 -5.23 2.19
C ARG A 116 6.35 -6.17 3.19
N ALA A 117 6.25 -7.48 2.96
CA ALA A 117 6.82 -8.49 3.84
C ALA A 117 8.35 -8.40 3.96
N ASN A 118 9.00 -7.80 2.97
CA ASN A 118 10.45 -7.68 2.87
C ASN A 118 10.98 -6.26 3.05
N SER A 119 10.11 -5.27 3.21
CA SER A 119 10.50 -3.88 3.45
C SER A 119 10.93 -3.68 4.90
N SER A 120 11.85 -2.74 5.11
CA SER A 120 12.30 -2.29 6.44
C SER A 120 11.32 -1.32 7.12
N CYS A 121 10.15 -1.10 6.51
CA CYS A 121 9.19 -0.10 6.97
C CYS A 121 8.53 -0.52 8.27
N ALA A 122 8.30 0.45 9.16
CA ALA A 122 7.41 0.22 10.28
C ALA A 122 6.05 -0.25 9.73
N LYS A 123 5.55 -1.38 10.25
CA LYS A 123 4.21 -1.86 9.95
C LYS A 123 3.24 -0.82 10.51
N LEU A 124 2.59 -0.07 9.62
CA LEU A 124 1.51 0.85 9.99
C LEU A 124 0.32 0.07 10.53
#